data_AF-A0A7X5SCF3-F1
#
_entry.id   AF-A0A7X5SCF3-F1
#
_cell.length_a   1.000
_cell.length_b   1.000
_cell.length_c   1.000
_cell.angle_alpha   90.00
_cell.angle_beta   90.00
_cell.angle_gamma   90.00
#
_symmetry.space_group_name_H-M   'P 1'
#
loop_
_entity.id
_entity.type
_entity.pdbx_description
1 polymer ?
#
loop_
_entity_poly.entity_id
_entity_poly.type
_entity_poly.pdbx_seq_one_letter_code
_entity_poly.pdbx_strand_id
1 'polypeptide(L)'
;GCPWDVEQTFASIAPYTIEEAYEVADAIDRNDLPALRDELGDLLLQVVFHAQMAAEQGAFGFADVVATLSDKLVRRHPHVFAEQRADDAQAVSANWEQIKRDER
;
A
#
# COMPACT_ATOMS: atom_id res chain seq x y z
N GLY A 1 10.83 20.22 -4.66
CA GLY A 1 11.17 19.17 -5.64
C GLY A 1 12.05 19.72 -6.74
N CYS A 2 12.54 18.83 -7.59
CA CYS A 2 13.00 19.16 -8.94
C CYS A 2 11.86 19.87 -9.70
N PRO A 3 12.13 20.73 -10.70
CA PRO A 3 11.08 21.36 -11.51
C PRO A 3 10.06 20.36 -12.08
N TRP A 4 10.50 19.15 -12.45
CA TRP A 4 9.61 18.08 -12.90
C TRP A 4 8.62 17.66 -11.80
N ASP A 5 9.07 17.53 -10.55
CA ASP A 5 8.22 17.09 -9.44
C ASP A 5 7.10 18.09 -9.15
N VAL A 6 7.38 19.38 -9.36
CA VAL A 6 6.46 20.49 -9.07
C VAL A 6 5.32 20.58 -10.09
N GLU A 7 5.53 20.07 -11.31
CA GLU A 7 4.51 20.07 -12.38
C GLU A 7 3.53 18.88 -12.29
N GLN A 8 3.81 17.91 -11.41
CA GLN A 8 3.01 16.68 -11.34
C GLN A 8 1.68 16.88 -10.61
N THR A 9 0.73 16.03 -10.96
CA THR A 9 -0.58 15.93 -10.31
C THR A 9 -0.84 14.47 -9.93
N PHE A 10 -1.82 14.21 -9.07
CA PHE A 10 -2.25 12.84 -8.79
C PHE A 10 -2.57 12.06 -10.08
N ALA A 11 -3.17 12.71 -11.07
CA ALA A 11 -3.54 12.07 -12.34
C ALA A 11 -2.33 11.76 -13.23
N SER A 12 -1.28 12.60 -13.21
CA SER A 12 -0.08 12.34 -14.01
C SER A 12 0.79 11.24 -13.41
N ILE A 13 0.74 11.04 -12.09
CA ILE A 13 1.51 9.99 -11.40
C ILE A 13 0.81 8.62 -11.40
N ALA A 14 -0.52 8.59 -11.52
CA ALA A 14 -1.29 7.34 -11.46
C ALA A 14 -0.87 6.26 -12.48
N PRO A 15 -0.51 6.56 -13.75
CA PRO A 15 -0.02 5.57 -14.69
C PRO A 15 1.27 4.88 -14.22
N TYR A 16 2.22 5.64 -13.67
CA TYR A 16 3.47 5.08 -13.14
C TYR A 16 3.19 4.14 -11.97
N THR A 17 2.26 4.50 -11.07
CA THR A 17 1.86 3.58 -9.97
C THR A 17 1.34 2.23 -10.48
N ILE A 18 0.65 2.22 -11.63
CA ILE A 18 0.16 0.99 -12.25
C ILE A 18 1.33 0.22 -12.90
N GLU A 19 2.25 0.91 -13.56
CA GLU A 19 3.45 0.33 -14.17
C GLU A 19 4.30 -0.41 -13.12
N GLU A 20 4.66 0.26 -12.02
CA GLU A 20 5.45 -0.35 -10.93
C GLU A 20 4.75 -1.60 -10.34
N ALA A 21 3.42 -1.59 -10.26
CA ALA A 21 2.66 -2.75 -9.79
C ALA A 21 2.74 -3.94 -10.76
N TYR A 22 2.83 -3.68 -12.07
CA TYR A 22 3.10 -4.72 -13.06
C TYR A 22 4.54 -5.23 -13.01
N GLU A 23 5.51 -4.35 -12.76
CA GLU A 23 6.92 -4.74 -12.64
C GLU A 23 7.18 -5.60 -11.38
N VAL A 24 6.55 -5.26 -10.25
CA VAL A 24 6.52 -6.15 -9.06
C VAL A 24 5.97 -7.53 -9.41
N ALA A 25 4.86 -7.60 -10.16
CA ALA A 25 4.26 -8.87 -10.56
C ALA A 25 5.18 -9.68 -11.47
N ASP A 26 5.82 -9.03 -12.45
CA ASP A 26 6.78 -9.66 -13.35
C ASP A 26 8.03 -10.18 -12.60
N ALA A 27 8.56 -9.42 -11.63
CA ALA A 27 9.68 -9.86 -10.80
C ALA A 27 9.33 -11.12 -9.97
N ILE A 28 8.09 -11.21 -9.47
CA ILE A 28 7.58 -12.41 -8.79
C ILE A 28 7.50 -13.59 -9.76
N ASP A 29 6.93 -13.40 -10.95
CA ASP A 29 6.78 -14.47 -11.96
C ASP A 29 8.15 -15.01 -12.40
N ARG A 30 9.17 -14.14 -12.46
CA ARG A 30 10.56 -14.52 -12.78
C ARG A 30 11.33 -15.12 -11.60
N ASN A 31 10.77 -15.14 -10.39
CA ASN A 31 11.46 -15.50 -9.14
C ASN A 31 12.75 -14.70 -8.91
N ASP A 32 12.76 -13.42 -9.32
CA ASP A 32 13.92 -12.54 -9.23
C ASP A 32 13.82 -11.65 -7.97
N LEU A 33 14.37 -12.14 -6.85
CA LEU A 33 14.33 -11.43 -5.57
C LEU A 33 15.06 -10.08 -5.57
N PRO A 34 16.25 -9.94 -6.22
CA PRO A 34 16.85 -8.63 -6.42
C PRO A 34 15.93 -7.65 -7.14
N ALA A 35 15.37 -8.02 -8.29
CA ALA A 35 14.45 -7.16 -9.02
C ALA A 35 13.22 -6.83 -8.17
N LEU A 36 12.61 -7.83 -7.51
CA LEU A 36 11.45 -7.62 -6.64
C LEU A 36 11.72 -6.58 -5.55
N ARG A 37 12.92 -6.58 -4.96
CA ARG A 37 13.29 -5.58 -3.96
C ARG A 37 13.34 -4.17 -4.55
N ASP A 38 13.88 -4.05 -5.76
CA ASP A 38 14.01 -2.77 -6.45
C ASP A 38 12.62 -2.24 -6.85
N GLU A 39 11.77 -3.06 -7.49
CA GLU A 39 10.42 -2.65 -7.90
C GLU A 39 9.49 -2.35 -6.71
N LEU A 40 9.64 -3.04 -5.58
CA LEU A 40 8.93 -2.68 -4.34
C LEU A 40 9.36 -1.30 -3.82
N GLY A 41 10.61 -0.92 -4.03
CA GLY A 41 11.13 0.41 -3.73
C GLY A 41 10.49 1.47 -4.62
N ASP A 42 10.40 1.21 -5.92
CA ASP A 42 9.83 2.14 -6.89
C ASP A 42 8.31 2.27 -6.73
N LEU A 43 7.59 1.18 -6.44
CA LEU A 43 6.19 1.25 -6.03
C LEU A 43 5.98 2.08 -4.75
N LEU A 44 6.86 1.92 -3.75
CA LEU A 44 6.81 2.73 -2.53
C LEU A 44 7.12 4.20 -2.81
N LEU A 45 8.03 4.49 -3.75
CA LEU A 45 8.33 5.85 -4.19
C LEU A 45 7.06 6.54 -4.70
N GLN A 46 6.23 5.86 -5.50
CA GLN A 46 4.96 6.43 -5.97
C GLN A 46 4.01 6.80 -4.80
N VAL A 47 3.94 5.96 -3.76
CA VAL A 47 3.16 6.25 -2.54
C VAL A 47 3.70 7.49 -1.82
N VAL A 48 5.02 7.59 -1.66
CA VAL A 48 5.67 8.76 -1.04
C VAL A 48 5.40 10.02 -1.87
N PHE A 49 5.45 9.92 -3.19
CA PHE A 49 5.21 11.03 -4.10
C PHE A 49 3.79 11.59 -3.98
N HIS A 50 2.79 10.71 -4.00
CA HIS A 50 1.39 11.11 -3.75
C HIS A 50 1.19 11.71 -2.36
N ALA A 51 1.81 11.14 -1.33
CA ALA A 51 1.71 11.67 0.03
C ALA A 51 2.35 13.06 0.15
N GLN A 52 3.46 13.31 -0.56
CA GLN A 52 4.09 14.63 -0.62
C GLN A 52 3.18 15.67 -1.32
N MET A 53 2.60 15.33 -2.48
CA MET A 53 1.65 16.23 -3.17
C MET A 53 0.40 16.53 -2.32
N ALA A 54 -0.09 15.55 -1.56
CA ALA A 54 -1.20 15.75 -0.63
C ALA A 54 -0.81 16.64 0.56
N ALA A 55 0.42 16.51 1.07
CA ALA A 55 0.91 17.33 2.16
C ALA A 55 1.07 18.80 1.75
N GLU A 56 1.53 19.06 0.51
CA GLU A 56 1.63 20.40 -0.06
C GLU A 56 0.26 21.09 -0.20
N GLN A 57 -0.81 20.31 -0.35
CA GLN A 57 -2.19 20.79 -0.37
C GLN A 57 -2.83 20.87 1.03
N GLY A 58 -2.08 20.54 2.10
CA GLY A 58 -2.58 20.50 3.46
C GLY A 58 -3.64 19.42 3.72
N ALA A 59 -3.71 18.38 2.88
CA ALA A 59 -4.72 17.33 2.97
C ALA A 59 -4.32 16.20 3.94
N PHE A 60 -3.20 15.53 3.66
CA PHE A 60 -2.60 14.48 4.49
C PHE A 60 -1.14 14.27 4.10
N GLY A 61 -0.35 13.68 4.98
CA GLY A 61 1.05 13.32 4.70
C GLY A 61 1.31 11.82 4.75
N PHE A 62 2.57 11.44 4.53
CA PHE A 62 2.98 10.03 4.52
C PHE A 62 2.71 9.33 5.86
N ALA A 63 2.89 10.04 6.98
CA ALA A 63 2.57 9.51 8.31
C ALA A 63 1.09 9.11 8.45
N ASP A 64 0.17 9.89 7.88
CA ASP A 64 -1.27 9.60 7.92
C ASP A 64 -1.62 8.36 7.08
N VAL A 65 -0.93 8.17 5.94
CA VAL A 65 -1.06 6.96 5.12
C VAL A 65 -0.63 5.72 5.91
N VAL A 66 0.51 5.79 6.60
CA VAL A 66 1.04 4.70 7.44
C VAL A 66 0.15 4.44 8.65
N ALA A 67 -0.37 5.47 9.30
CA ALA A 67 -1.31 5.33 10.41
C ALA A 67 -2.60 4.62 9.95
N THR A 68 -3.17 5.07 8.82
CA THR A 68 -4.36 4.45 8.21
C THR A 68 -4.13 2.97 7.88
N LEU A 69 -2.95 2.63 7.35
CA LEU A 69 -2.57 1.23 7.12
C LEU A 69 -2.46 0.45 8.42
N SER A 70 -1.81 1.01 9.44
CA SER A 70 -1.57 0.34 10.72
C SER A 70 -2.88 0.05 11.45
N ASP A 71 -3.77 1.03 11.54
CA ASP A 71 -5.11 0.86 12.14
C ASP A 71 -5.93 -0.19 11.39
N LYS A 72 -5.83 -0.21 10.06
CA LYS A 72 -6.47 -1.23 9.22
C LYS A 72 -5.91 -2.62 9.48
N LEU A 73 -4.60 -2.77 9.63
CA LEU A 73 -3.96 -4.05 9.94
C LEU A 73 -4.37 -4.59 11.30
N VAL A 74 -4.38 -3.74 12.33
CA VAL A 74 -4.81 -4.11 13.69
C VAL A 74 -6.28 -4.55 13.68
N ARG A 75 -7.16 -3.77 13.05
CA ARG A 75 -8.59 -4.06 13.00
C ARG A 75 -8.93 -5.34 12.24
N ARG A 76 -8.22 -5.62 11.14
CA ARG A 76 -8.50 -6.78 10.28
C ARG A 76 -7.74 -8.05 10.65
N HIS A 77 -6.76 -7.97 11.56
CA HIS A 77 -6.10 -9.14 12.16
C HIS A 77 -6.30 -9.23 13.68
N PRO A 78 -7.55 -9.35 14.17
CA PRO A 78 -7.80 -9.50 15.61
C PRO A 78 -7.18 -10.78 16.19
N HIS A 79 -6.82 -11.76 15.35
CA HIS A 79 -6.12 -12.97 15.74
C HIS A 79 -4.60 -12.82 15.90
N VAL A 80 -4.03 -11.72 15.40
CA VAL A 80 -2.62 -11.35 15.62
C VAL A 80 -2.49 -10.34 16.76
N PHE A 81 -3.44 -9.40 16.86
CA PHE A 81 -3.32 -8.23 17.74
C PHE A 81 -4.30 -8.22 18.93
N ALA A 82 -5.22 -9.19 19.03
CA ALA A 82 -6.15 -9.37 20.15
C ALA A 82 -6.29 -10.86 20.53
N GLU A 83 -7.18 -11.18 21.46
CA GLU A 83 -7.36 -12.57 21.97
C GLU A 83 -8.24 -13.47 21.08
N GLN A 84 -8.70 -12.97 19.92
CA GLN A 84 -9.60 -13.73 19.06
C GLN A 84 -8.84 -14.85 18.33
N ARG A 85 -9.07 -16.11 18.70
CA ARG A 85 -8.41 -17.23 18.01
C ARG A 85 -8.95 -17.40 16.58
N ALA A 86 -8.03 -17.64 15.66
CA ALA A 86 -8.33 -18.21 14.35
C ALA A 86 -7.61 -19.56 14.25
N ASP A 87 -8.37 -20.62 14.04
CA ASP A 87 -7.85 -21.99 14.17
C ASP A 87 -6.99 -22.42 12.96
N ASP A 88 -7.18 -21.77 11.80
CA ASP A 88 -6.41 -22.02 10.58
C ASP A 88 -6.38 -20.80 9.63
N ALA A 89 -5.60 -20.92 8.55
CA ALA A 89 -5.48 -19.87 7.53
C ALA A 89 -6.79 -19.58 6.77
N GLN A 90 -7.70 -20.56 6.65
CA GLN A 90 -8.99 -20.35 6.01
C GLN A 90 -9.89 -19.47 6.91
N ALA A 91 -9.91 -19.73 8.21
CA ALA A 91 -10.61 -18.92 9.19
C ALA A 91 -10.07 -17.48 9.24
N VAL A 92 -8.75 -17.30 9.15
CA VAL A 92 -8.12 -15.97 9.02
C VAL A 92 -8.61 -15.24 7.77
N SER A 93 -8.56 -15.90 6.62
CA SER A 93 -8.98 -15.30 5.34
C SER A 93 -10.48 -14.96 5.32
N ALA A 94 -11.34 -15.85 5.85
CA ALA A 94 -12.77 -15.64 5.94
C ALA A 94 -13.12 -14.44 6.86
N ASN A 95 -12.46 -14.34 8.02
CA ASN A 95 -12.63 -13.20 8.92
C ASN A 95 -12.18 -11.89 8.27
N TRP A 96 -11.06 -11.91 7.55
CA TRP A 96 -10.55 -10.74 6.82
C TRP A 96 -11.54 -10.24 5.75
N GLU A 97 -12.11 -11.15 4.95
CA GLU A 97 -13.11 -10.80 3.94
C GLU A 97 -14.46 -10.38 4.55
N GLN A 98 -14.85 -10.95 5.71
CA GLN A 98 -16.02 -10.50 6.46
C GLN A 98 -15.85 -9.04 6.91
N ILE A 99 -14.74 -8.71 7.58
CA ILE A 99 -14.47 -7.36 8.07
C ILE A 99 -14.39 -6.37 6.90
N LYS A 100 -13.80 -6.77 5.77
CA LYS A 100 -13.81 -5.95 4.54
C LYS A 100 -15.21 -5.63 4.02
N ARG A 101 -16.17 -6.55 4.12
CA ARG A 101 -17.56 -6.34 3.67
C ARG A 101 -18.29 -5.36 4.58
N ASP A 102 -18.06 -5.44 5.89
CA ASP A 102 -18.72 -4.58 6.88
C ASP A 102 -18.20 -3.12 6.83
N GLU A 103 -17.08 -2.87 6.13
CA GLU A 103 -16.47 -1.56 5.92
C GLU A 103 -16.93 -0.81 4.65
N ARG A 104 -17.73 -1.46 3.78
CA ARG A 104 -18.22 -0.91 2.50
C ARG A 104 -19.68 -0.49 2.60
#